data_AF-A0A2T5C413-F1
#
_entry.id   AF-A0A2T5C413-F1
#
_cell.length_a   1.000
_cell.length_b   1.000
_cell.length_c   1.000
_cell.angle_alpha   90.00
_cell.angle_beta   90.00
_cell.angle_gamma   90.00
#
_symmetry.space_group_name_H-M   'P 1'
#
loop_
_entity.id
_entity.type
_entity.pdbx_description
1 polymer ?
#
loop_
_entity_poly.entity_id
_entity_poly.type
_entity_poly.pdbx_seq_one_letter_code
_entity_poly.pdbx_strand_id
1 'polypeptide(L)'
;MANLLNDYKQDVVTDSTYFRQMELYVESQYYRGRPYVGEYLDEVTGYWLKGDQERSRYYNHSTFNDLMITGLVGLRPRADEVLEVNPLVPAGKWDWFCLDKVLYHGKMVTIVWDKTGEKYGKGKGLYLLVDGKEVARRADLGKLTGKL
;
A
#
# COMPACT_ATOMS: atom_id res chain seq x y z
N MET A 1 -4.17 4.24 -11.33
CA MET A 1 -2.77 3.83 -11.57
C MET A 1 -2.51 2.37 -11.19
N ALA A 2 -2.81 1.93 -9.96
CA ALA A 2 -2.53 0.54 -9.54
C ALA A 2 -3.08 -0.54 -10.48
N ASN A 3 -4.34 -0.42 -10.96
CA ASN A 3 -4.90 -1.39 -11.92
C ASN A 3 -4.15 -1.40 -13.26
N LEU A 4 -3.72 -0.24 -13.77
CA LEU A 4 -2.91 -0.16 -14.99
C LEU A 4 -1.59 -0.94 -14.83
N LEU A 5 -0.92 -0.78 -13.69
CA LEU A 5 0.34 -1.47 -13.36
C LEU A 5 0.18 -2.98 -13.12
N ASN A 6 -1.04 -3.45 -12.82
CA ASN A 6 -1.31 -4.86 -12.50
C ASN A 6 -1.92 -5.64 -13.67
N ASP A 7 -2.83 -5.01 -14.41
CA ASP A 7 -3.74 -5.70 -15.32
C ASP A 7 -3.37 -5.51 -16.79
N TYR A 8 -2.44 -4.57 -17.09
CA TYR A 8 -2.07 -4.19 -18.44
C TYR A 8 -0.55 -4.25 -18.65
N LYS A 9 -0.15 -4.62 -19.87
CA LYS A 9 1.24 -4.44 -20.32
C LYS A 9 1.44 -2.99 -20.72
N GLN A 10 2.35 -2.30 -20.05
CA GLN A 10 2.67 -0.89 -20.28
C GLN A 10 4.08 -0.58 -19.76
N ASP A 11 4.65 0.54 -20.22
CA ASP A 11 6.00 1.01 -19.90
C ASP A 11 6.05 2.52 -19.57
N VAL A 12 4.90 3.17 -19.38
CA VAL A 12 4.79 4.62 -19.17
C VAL A 12 5.00 5.03 -17.72
N VAL A 13 4.46 4.25 -16.78
CA VAL A 13 4.59 4.48 -15.34
C VAL A 13 5.18 3.25 -14.65
N THR A 14 5.83 3.43 -13.51
CA THR A 14 6.49 2.35 -12.76
C THR A 14 6.01 2.29 -11.32
N ASP A 15 6.47 1.28 -10.58
CA ASP A 15 6.37 1.21 -9.11
C ASP A 15 6.87 2.50 -8.45
N SER A 16 7.96 3.07 -8.95
CA SER A 16 8.57 4.29 -8.45
C SER A 16 7.70 5.51 -8.71
N THR A 17 6.99 5.55 -9.86
CA THR A 17 5.98 6.58 -10.11
C THR A 17 4.85 6.49 -9.10
N TYR A 18 4.27 5.30 -8.89
CA TYR A 18 3.18 5.10 -7.93
C TYR A 18 3.62 5.46 -6.51
N PHE A 19 4.79 4.97 -6.10
CA PHE A 19 5.36 5.23 -4.79
C PHE A 19 5.58 6.72 -4.55
N ARG A 20 6.13 7.45 -5.53
CA ARG A 20 6.34 8.90 -5.40
C ARG A 20 5.02 9.67 -5.26
N GLN A 21 3.98 9.27 -5.98
CA GLN A 21 2.66 9.89 -5.83
C GLN A 21 2.02 9.59 -4.47
N MET A 22 2.22 8.38 -3.92
CA MET A 22 1.79 8.06 -2.56
C MET A 22 2.57 8.86 -1.50
N GLU A 23 3.88 9.05 -1.66
CA GLU A 23 4.68 9.94 -0.80
C GLU A 23 4.13 11.37 -0.83
N LEU A 24 3.90 11.94 -2.01
CA LEU A 24 3.34 13.28 -2.16
C LEU A 24 1.96 13.39 -1.51
N TYR A 25 1.11 12.36 -1.66
CA TYR A 25 -0.20 12.37 -1.02
C TYR A 25 -0.06 12.35 0.51
N VAL A 26 0.85 11.55 1.07
CA VAL A 26 1.18 11.57 2.51
C VAL A 26 1.69 12.93 2.95
N GLU A 27 2.66 13.51 2.24
CA GLU A 27 3.26 14.82 2.54
C GLU A 27 2.19 15.94 2.51
N SER A 28 1.24 15.88 1.57
CA SER A 28 0.17 16.87 1.42
C SER A 28 -0.86 16.84 2.56
N GLN A 29 -1.03 15.69 3.23
CA GLN A 29 -2.02 15.50 4.28
C GLN A 29 -1.54 16.03 5.65
N TYR A 30 -0.96 17.23 5.63
CA TYR A 30 -0.53 17.96 6.81
C TYR A 30 -0.97 19.42 6.72
N TYR A 31 -1.37 19.99 7.86
CA TYR A 31 -1.67 21.42 7.99
C TYR A 31 -1.25 21.90 9.38
N ARG A 32 -0.47 22.99 9.43
CA ARG A 32 0.14 23.52 10.68
C ARG A 32 0.95 22.46 11.45
N GLY A 33 1.70 21.63 10.72
CA GLY A 33 2.59 20.60 11.28
C GLY A 33 1.89 19.36 11.86
N ARG A 34 0.60 19.17 11.58
CA ARG A 34 -0.19 18.01 12.05
C ARG A 34 -0.89 17.31 10.90
N PRO A 35 -1.17 16.00 10.99
CA PRO A 35 -1.97 15.30 10.00
C PRO A 35 -3.31 15.99 9.78
N TYR A 36 -3.68 16.17 8.51
CA TYR A 36 -4.85 16.90 8.10
C TYR A 36 -5.35 16.39 6.74
N VAL A 37 -6.63 16.07 6.65
CA VAL A 37 -7.31 15.77 5.38
C VAL A 37 -8.43 16.79 5.22
N GLY A 38 -8.37 17.55 4.13
CA GLY A 38 -9.34 18.58 3.79
C GLY A 38 -9.98 18.41 2.41
N GLU A 39 -10.63 19.47 1.95
CA GLU A 39 -11.38 19.43 0.69
C GLU A 39 -10.47 19.38 -0.55
N TYR A 40 -9.49 20.30 -0.64
CA TYR A 40 -8.55 20.42 -1.76
C TYR A 40 -7.41 21.39 -1.38
N LEU A 41 -6.27 21.26 -2.07
CA LEU A 41 -5.05 22.03 -1.82
C LEU A 41 -4.43 22.57 -3.11
N ASP A 42 -3.63 23.62 -2.96
CA ASP A 42 -2.81 24.22 -4.02
C ASP A 42 -1.60 23.33 -4.34
N GLU A 43 -1.39 23.03 -5.62
CA GLU A 43 -0.42 22.03 -6.07
C GLU A 43 1.05 22.45 -5.95
N VAL A 44 1.32 23.77 -5.92
CA VAL A 44 2.68 24.31 -5.85
C VAL A 44 3.10 24.53 -4.39
N THR A 45 2.18 25.06 -3.58
CA THR A 45 2.45 25.49 -2.21
C THR A 45 2.05 24.46 -1.15
N GLY A 46 1.16 23.52 -1.49
CA GLY A 46 0.56 22.59 -0.55
C GLY A 46 -0.47 23.22 0.40
N TYR A 47 -0.87 24.48 0.16
CA TYR A 47 -1.83 25.17 1.02
C TYR A 47 -3.23 24.58 0.87
N TRP A 48 -3.82 24.14 1.98
CA TRP A 48 -5.24 23.74 2.03
C TRP A 48 -6.13 24.96 1.80
N LEU A 49 -6.86 24.98 0.69
CA LEU A 49 -7.47 26.19 0.13
C LEU A 49 -8.68 26.73 0.91
N LYS A 50 -9.16 25.98 1.91
CA LYS A 50 -10.15 26.47 2.88
C LYS A 50 -9.53 27.04 4.15
N GLY A 51 -8.21 27.00 4.28
CA GLY A 51 -7.48 27.47 5.45
C GLY A 51 -7.99 26.81 6.74
N ASP A 52 -8.27 27.62 7.75
CA ASP A 52 -8.74 27.16 9.06
C ASP A 52 -10.27 26.93 9.14
N GLN A 53 -11.00 26.94 8.01
CA GLN A 53 -12.45 26.71 8.03
C GLN A 53 -12.79 25.29 8.51
N GLU A 54 -13.73 25.21 9.46
CA GLU A 54 -14.12 23.95 10.10
C GLU A 54 -14.66 22.91 9.12
N ARG A 55 -15.36 23.33 8.07
CA ARG A 55 -15.93 22.44 7.04
C ARG A 55 -14.93 21.50 6.38
N SER A 56 -13.65 21.88 6.30
CA SER A 56 -12.60 21.04 5.71
C SER A 56 -11.94 20.10 6.71
N ARG A 57 -12.18 20.21 8.03
CA ARG A 57 -11.49 19.35 8.99
C ARG A 57 -12.02 17.92 8.91
N TYR A 58 -11.12 16.95 8.77
CA TYR A 58 -11.44 15.52 8.75
C TYR A 58 -12.37 15.13 7.59
N TYR A 59 -12.15 15.73 6.43
CA TYR A 59 -13.00 15.55 5.28
C TYR A 59 -12.94 14.10 4.76
N ASN A 60 -14.09 13.44 4.68
CA ASN A 60 -14.18 12.04 4.25
C ASN A 60 -14.69 11.96 2.80
N HIS A 61 -13.85 12.35 1.85
CA HIS A 61 -14.17 12.38 0.42
C HIS A 61 -13.10 11.67 -0.43
N SER A 62 -12.25 10.87 0.19
CA SER A 62 -11.17 10.18 -0.50
C SER A 62 -10.88 8.83 0.15
N THR A 63 -10.25 7.96 -0.62
CA THR A 63 -9.58 6.78 -0.10
C THR A 63 -8.13 7.13 0.26
N PHE A 64 -7.56 6.42 1.23
CA PHE A 64 -6.12 6.45 1.49
C PHE A 64 -5.62 5.03 1.83
N ASN A 65 -6.17 4.42 2.88
CA ASN A 65 -5.76 3.09 3.31
C ASN A 65 -6.11 1.98 2.31
N ASP A 66 -7.17 2.15 1.51
CA ASP A 66 -7.43 1.24 0.39
C ASP A 66 -6.24 1.23 -0.60
N LEU A 67 -5.68 2.41 -0.94
CA LEU A 67 -4.52 2.52 -1.83
C LEU A 67 -3.24 1.95 -1.20
N MET A 68 -3.10 2.07 0.13
CA MET A 68 -2.03 1.43 0.89
C MET A 68 -2.13 -0.09 0.82
N ILE A 69 -3.32 -0.64 1.02
CA ILE A 69 -3.58 -2.08 1.06
C ILE A 69 -3.50 -2.68 -0.34
N THR A 70 -4.23 -2.12 -1.30
CA THR A 70 -4.46 -2.75 -2.61
C THR A 70 -3.47 -2.36 -3.69
N GLY A 71 -2.75 -1.24 -3.48
CA GLY A 71 -1.70 -0.77 -4.38
C GLY A 71 -0.31 -0.91 -3.78
N LEU A 72 -0.03 -0.21 -2.68
CA LEU A 72 1.33 -0.12 -2.14
C LEU A 72 1.83 -1.47 -1.59
N VAL A 73 1.09 -2.05 -0.64
CA VAL A 73 1.30 -3.43 -0.17
C VAL A 73 0.84 -4.43 -1.23
N GLY A 74 -0.18 -4.06 -2.00
CA GLY A 74 -0.52 -4.71 -3.26
C GLY A 74 -1.45 -5.92 -3.14
N LEU A 75 -2.24 -6.06 -2.06
CA LEU A 75 -3.31 -7.06 -2.01
C LEU A 75 -4.26 -6.86 -3.19
N ARG A 76 -4.51 -7.89 -4.00
CA ARG A 76 -5.43 -7.83 -5.13
C ARG A 76 -6.68 -8.63 -4.77
N PRO A 77 -7.80 -7.97 -4.38
CA PRO A 77 -9.05 -8.67 -4.12
C PRO A 77 -9.52 -9.43 -5.37
N ARG A 78 -9.98 -10.66 -5.18
CA ARG A 78 -10.43 -11.58 -6.22
C ARG A 78 -11.71 -12.26 -5.76
N ALA A 79 -12.48 -12.81 -6.71
CA ALA A 79 -13.71 -13.53 -6.39
C ALA A 79 -13.47 -15.02 -6.05
N ASP A 80 -12.27 -15.55 -6.34
CA ASP A 80 -11.90 -16.95 -6.09
C ASP A 80 -11.05 -17.10 -4.81
N GLU A 81 -10.65 -18.34 -4.50
CA GLU A 81 -9.89 -18.71 -3.29
C GLU A 81 -8.37 -18.55 -3.49
N VAL A 82 -7.95 -17.54 -4.26
CA VAL A 82 -6.55 -17.20 -4.49
C VAL A 82 -6.22 -15.92 -3.76
N LEU A 83 -5.21 -15.98 -2.88
CA LEU A 83 -4.59 -14.79 -2.32
C LEU A 83 -3.55 -14.28 -3.31
N GLU A 84 -3.80 -13.15 -3.94
CA GLU A 84 -2.86 -12.49 -4.85
C GLU A 84 -2.33 -11.19 -4.24
N VAL A 85 -1.02 -11.00 -4.29
CA VAL A 85 -0.38 -9.73 -4.00
C VAL A 85 0.54 -9.32 -5.14
N ASN A 86 0.72 -8.01 -5.33
CA ASN A 86 1.74 -7.43 -6.19
C ASN A 86 2.13 -6.05 -5.66
N PRO A 87 3.08 -5.98 -4.70
CA PRO A 87 3.48 -4.72 -4.08
C PRO A 87 4.03 -3.72 -5.10
N LEU A 88 3.63 -2.45 -4.98
CA LEU A 88 4.16 -1.34 -5.78
C LEU A 88 5.20 -0.52 -5.01
N VAL A 89 5.89 -1.15 -4.07
CA VAL A 89 7.08 -0.60 -3.40
C VAL A 89 8.31 -0.90 -4.26
N PRO A 90 9.10 0.11 -4.67
CA PRO A 90 10.30 -0.13 -5.47
C PRO A 90 11.33 -0.98 -4.73
N ALA A 91 12.02 -1.84 -5.48
CA ALA A 91 13.11 -2.63 -4.94
C ALA A 91 14.16 -1.74 -4.27
N GLY A 92 14.56 -2.10 -3.04
CA GLY A 92 15.53 -1.35 -2.25
C GLY A 92 14.98 -0.10 -1.55
N LYS A 93 13.71 0.29 -1.74
CA LYS A 93 13.13 1.46 -1.06
C LYS A 93 12.95 1.23 0.43
N TRP A 94 12.41 0.07 0.82
CA TRP A 94 12.21 -0.32 2.22
C TRP A 94 12.89 -1.66 2.50
N ASP A 95 13.55 -1.76 3.65
CA ASP A 95 14.14 -3.04 4.10
C ASP A 95 13.07 -4.00 4.63
N TRP A 96 11.93 -3.50 5.09
CA TRP A 96 10.84 -4.32 5.60
C TRP A 96 9.51 -3.56 5.60
N PHE A 97 8.40 -4.29 5.48
CA PHE A 97 7.05 -3.84 5.82
C PHE A 97 6.17 -5.03 6.18
N CYS A 98 5.08 -4.77 6.89
CA CYS A 98 4.08 -5.78 7.23
C CYS A 98 2.68 -5.16 7.20
N LEU A 99 1.77 -5.79 6.48
CA LEU A 99 0.33 -5.58 6.60
C LEU A 99 -0.24 -6.83 7.26
N ASP A 100 -0.75 -6.68 8.48
CA ASP A 100 -1.21 -7.78 9.31
C ASP A 100 -2.69 -7.65 9.68
N LYS A 101 -3.30 -8.77 10.07
CA LYS A 101 -4.69 -8.86 10.54
C LYS A 101 -5.72 -8.35 9.54
N VAL A 102 -5.50 -8.62 8.25
CA VAL A 102 -6.49 -8.33 7.21
C VAL A 102 -7.51 -9.46 7.20
N LEU A 103 -8.76 -9.16 7.57
CA LEU A 103 -9.87 -10.10 7.39
C LEU A 103 -10.26 -10.11 5.91
N TYR A 104 -9.88 -11.16 5.20
CA TYR A 104 -10.14 -11.33 3.77
C TYR A 104 -10.76 -12.72 3.55
N HIS A 105 -11.99 -12.75 3.00
CA HIS A 105 -12.74 -13.99 2.75
C HIS A 105 -12.88 -14.90 4.01
N GLY A 106 -13.10 -14.27 5.17
CA GLY A 106 -13.25 -14.98 6.45
C GLY A 106 -11.94 -15.51 7.04
N LYS A 107 -10.80 -15.19 6.44
CA LYS A 107 -9.46 -15.62 6.84
C LYS A 107 -8.61 -14.43 7.29
N MET A 108 -7.68 -14.67 8.21
CA MET A 108 -6.71 -13.64 8.61
C MET A 108 -5.47 -13.72 7.71
N VAL A 109 -5.27 -12.68 6.91
CA VAL A 109 -4.15 -12.57 5.99
C VAL A 109 -3.07 -11.64 6.57
N THR A 110 -1.81 -12.06 6.42
CA THR A 110 -0.62 -11.25 6.68
C THR A 110 0.27 -11.23 5.45
N ILE A 111 0.71 -10.04 5.03
CA ILE A 111 1.63 -9.82 3.91
C ILE A 111 2.89 -9.18 4.48
N VAL A 112 4.05 -9.81 4.26
CA VAL A 112 5.31 -9.34 4.85
C VAL A 112 6.40 -9.28 3.80
N TRP A 113 7.14 -8.18 3.81
CA TRP A 113 8.45 -8.08 3.18
C TRP A 113 9.51 -7.93 4.27
N ASP A 114 10.55 -8.76 4.22
CA ASP A 114 11.71 -8.66 5.09
C ASP A 114 12.98 -8.99 4.32
N LYS A 115 13.76 -7.96 3.98
CA LYS A 115 14.96 -8.09 3.14
C LYS A 115 16.04 -8.97 3.79
N THR A 116 16.22 -8.87 5.12
CA THR A 116 17.25 -9.62 5.86
C THR A 116 16.69 -10.83 6.61
N GLY A 117 15.38 -10.85 6.86
CA GLY A 117 14.70 -11.87 7.66
C GLY A 117 14.81 -11.64 9.16
N GLU A 118 15.49 -10.57 9.58
CA GLU A 118 15.79 -10.26 10.97
C GLU A 118 14.68 -9.42 11.61
N LYS A 119 13.89 -8.66 10.82
CA LYS A 119 12.86 -7.78 11.38
C LYS A 119 11.75 -8.58 12.05
N TYR A 120 11.32 -9.67 11.42
CA TYR A 120 10.21 -10.50 11.91
C TYR A 120 10.64 -11.91 12.31
N GLY A 121 11.91 -12.29 12.12
CA GLY A 121 12.46 -13.58 12.56
C GLY A 121 11.85 -14.79 11.83
N LYS A 122 11.26 -14.59 10.65
CA LYS A 122 10.64 -15.65 9.82
C LYS A 122 11.37 -15.90 8.50
N GLY A 123 12.60 -15.41 8.39
CA GLY A 123 13.43 -15.53 7.19
C GLY A 123 13.11 -14.46 6.14
N LYS A 124 13.93 -14.46 5.09
CA LYS A 124 13.98 -13.41 4.07
C LYS A 124 12.83 -13.48 3.07
N GLY A 125 12.54 -12.34 2.46
CA GLY A 125 11.74 -12.20 1.25
C GLY A 125 10.34 -11.65 1.49
N LEU A 126 9.53 -11.70 0.42
CA LEU A 126 8.09 -11.45 0.45
C LEU A 126 7.39 -12.77 0.76
N TYR A 127 6.55 -12.82 1.79
CA TYR A 127 5.78 -14.01 2.13
C TYR A 127 4.37 -13.68 2.59
N LEU A 128 3.48 -14.66 2.42
CA LEU A 128 2.05 -14.57 2.69
C LEU A 128 1.67 -15.58 3.77
N LEU A 129 0.92 -15.13 4.77
CA LEU A 129 0.34 -15.98 5.79
C LEU A 129 -1.19 -15.95 5.70
N VAL A 130 -1.81 -17.12 5.86
CA VAL A 130 -3.25 -17.27 6.08
C VAL A 130 -3.47 -18.02 7.38
N ASP A 131 -4.23 -17.42 8.30
CA ASP A 131 -4.43 -17.90 9.68
C ASP A 131 -3.09 -18.22 10.36
N GLY A 132 -2.07 -17.39 10.11
CA GLY A 132 -0.72 -17.51 10.65
C GLY A 132 0.17 -18.56 9.99
N LYS A 133 -0.33 -19.33 9.02
CA LYS A 133 0.45 -20.34 8.26
C LYS A 133 0.93 -19.78 6.93
N GLU A 134 2.19 -20.02 6.60
CA GLU A 134 2.75 -19.58 5.32
C GLU A 134 2.14 -20.35 4.15
N VAL A 135 1.66 -19.61 3.14
CA VAL A 135 1.05 -20.17 1.93
C VAL A 135 1.85 -19.89 0.68
N ALA A 136 2.74 -18.89 0.71
CA ALA A 136 3.62 -18.55 -0.41
C ALA A 136 4.81 -17.69 0.06
N ARG A 137 5.93 -17.77 -0.67
CA ARG A 137 7.13 -16.95 -0.46
C ARG A 137 7.88 -16.74 -1.77
N ARG A 138 8.54 -15.59 -1.89
CA ARG A 138 9.56 -15.31 -2.92
C ARG A 138 10.68 -14.42 -2.35
N ALA A 139 11.85 -14.42 -3.00
CA ALA A 139 13.04 -13.76 -2.49
C ALA A 139 13.04 -12.21 -2.67
N ASP A 140 12.28 -11.72 -3.63
CA ASP A 140 12.22 -10.33 -4.10
C ASP A 140 10.78 -9.78 -4.07
N LEU A 141 10.62 -8.46 -4.21
CA LEU A 141 9.31 -7.85 -4.35
C LEU A 141 8.74 -8.11 -5.75
N GLY A 142 7.45 -8.44 -5.82
CA GLY A 142 6.71 -8.63 -7.06
C GLY A 142 5.50 -9.52 -6.87
N LYS A 143 4.79 -9.79 -7.96
CA LYS A 143 3.56 -10.60 -7.95
C LYS A 143 3.77 -11.97 -7.29
N LEU A 144 2.93 -12.29 -6.31
CA LEU A 144 2.97 -13.54 -5.57
C LEU A 144 1.54 -14.02 -5.33
N THR A 145 1.30 -15.31 -5.54
CA THR A 145 0.01 -15.94 -5.29
C THR A 145 0.15 -17.08 -4.31
N GLY A 146 -0.80 -17.20 -3.38
CA GLY A 146 -0.95 -18.31 -2.47
C GLY A 146 -2.40 -18.80 -2.45
N LYS A 147 -2.61 -19.98 -1.88
CA LYS A 147 -3.97 -20.47 -1.60
C LYS A 147 -4.52 -19.73 -0.36
N LEU A 148 -5.80 -19.35 -0.41
CA LEU A 148 -6.51 -18.87 0.78
C LEU A 148 -6.85 -20.01 1.76
#